data_AF-A0A1I2Q7H9-F1
#
_entry.id   AF-A0A1I2Q7H9-F1
#
_cell.length_a   1.000
_cell.length_b   1.000
_cell.length_c   1.000
_cell.angle_alpha   90.00
_cell.angle_beta   90.00
_cell.angle_gamma   90.00
#
_symmetry.space_group_name_H-M   'P 1'
#
loop_
_entity.id
_entity.type
_entity.pdbx_description
1 polymer ?
#
loop_
_entity_poly.entity_id
_entity_poly.type
_entity_poly.pdbx_seq_one_letter_code
_entity_poly.pdbx_strand_id
1 'polypeptide(L)'
;MKNINKNNGVIDVTTVGGRIKKLRTDAGFTQSELAIRLHLEGKTAISNYENNSRGISAEMLNQLCSLFHVTADYIVNGEASDNFDPVINEAIEILNNLKTDKAKKSALEILKQIQMLES
;
A
#
# COMPACT_ATOMS: atom_id res chain seq x y z
N MET A 1 -3.13 -22.34 -34.13
CA MET A 1 -3.63 -22.55 -32.75
C MET A 1 -3.54 -21.22 -32.02
N LYS A 2 -4.68 -20.61 -31.66
CA LYS A 2 -4.69 -19.36 -30.88
C LYS A 2 -4.51 -19.76 -29.41
N ASN A 3 -3.37 -19.41 -28.82
CA ASN A 3 -3.14 -19.62 -27.39
C ASN A 3 -4.08 -18.68 -26.62
N ILE A 4 -5.07 -19.30 -25.97
CA ILE A 4 -6.05 -18.66 -25.12
C ILE A 4 -5.35 -18.29 -23.82
N ASN A 5 -5.17 -16.99 -23.57
CA ASN A 5 -4.62 -16.49 -22.33
C ASN A 5 -5.73 -16.49 -21.26
N LYS A 6 -5.72 -17.50 -20.38
CA LYS A 6 -6.66 -17.64 -19.25
C LYS A 6 -6.14 -16.87 -18.04
N ASN A 7 -6.42 -15.57 -17.93
CA ASN A 7 -6.26 -14.85 -16.66
C ASN A 7 -7.62 -14.34 -16.17
N ASN A 8 -8.29 -15.17 -15.37
CA ASN A 8 -9.42 -14.76 -14.53
C ASN A 8 -8.92 -13.77 -13.48
N GLY A 9 -9.10 -12.45 -13.66
CA GLY A 9 -9.30 -11.41 -12.63
C GLY A 9 -8.33 -11.24 -11.43
N VAL A 10 -7.41 -12.15 -11.17
CA VAL A 10 -6.56 -12.19 -9.97
C VAL A 10 -5.23 -11.51 -10.28
N ILE A 11 -4.83 -10.56 -9.43
CA ILE A 11 -3.54 -9.87 -9.52
C ILE A 11 -2.46 -10.82 -9.01
N ASP A 12 -1.46 -11.12 -9.84
CA ASP A 12 -0.27 -11.88 -9.43
C ASP A 12 0.63 -11.00 -8.54
N VAL A 13 0.73 -11.34 -7.26
CA VAL A 13 1.52 -10.60 -6.25
C VAL A 13 2.90 -11.21 -5.99
N THR A 14 3.32 -12.20 -6.77
CA THR A 14 4.68 -12.76 -6.66
C THR A 14 5.75 -11.79 -7.17
N THR A 15 5.35 -10.81 -7.98
CA THR A 15 6.23 -9.80 -8.57
C THR A 15 6.06 -8.43 -7.93
N VAL A 16 7.10 -7.59 -8.03
CA VAL A 16 7.06 -6.18 -7.57
C VAL A 16 5.95 -5.41 -8.26
N GLY A 17 5.86 -5.50 -9.59
CA GLY A 17 4.80 -4.86 -10.37
C GLY A 17 3.41 -5.33 -9.98
N GLY A 18 3.29 -6.62 -9.68
CA GLY A 18 2.10 -7.24 -9.10
C GLY A 18 1.62 -6.59 -7.82
N ARG A 19 2.53 -6.41 -6.86
CA ARG A 19 2.25 -5.79 -5.56
C ARG A 19 1.92 -4.30 -5.69
N ILE A 20 2.62 -3.57 -6.56
CA ILE A 20 2.26 -2.18 -6.89
C ILE A 20 0.84 -2.10 -7.44
N LYS A 21 0.49 -3.00 -8.36
CA LYS A 21 -0.85 -3.08 -8.95
C LYS A 21 -1.92 -3.36 -7.89
N LYS A 22 -1.65 -4.28 -6.96
CA LYS A 22 -2.53 -4.58 -5.83
C LYS A 22 -2.75 -3.36 -4.94
N LEU A 23 -1.68 -2.71 -4.48
CA LEU A 23 -1.77 -1.50 -3.65
C LEU A 23 -2.60 -0.41 -4.34
N ARG A 24 -2.37 -0.20 -5.65
CA ARG A 24 -3.14 0.74 -6.44
C ARG A 24 -4.63 0.39 -6.48
N THR A 25 -4.98 -0.87 -6.76
CA THR A 25 -6.37 -1.30 -6.88
C THR A 25 -7.11 -1.30 -5.55
N ASP A 26 -6.44 -1.69 -4.47
CA ASP A 26 -7.01 -1.69 -3.12
C ASP A 26 -7.30 -0.26 -2.65
N ALA A 27 -6.47 0.71 -3.06
CA ALA A 27 -6.70 2.13 -2.84
C ALA A 27 -7.74 2.76 -3.80
N GLY A 28 -8.28 1.99 -4.75
CA GLY A 28 -9.29 2.46 -5.71
C GLY A 28 -8.77 3.38 -6.81
N PHE A 29 -7.46 3.43 -7.06
CA PHE A 29 -6.87 4.34 -8.05
C PHE A 29 -6.77 3.71 -9.44
N THR A 30 -7.01 4.51 -10.47
CA THR A 30 -6.56 4.25 -11.84
C THR A 30 -5.05 4.48 -11.96
N GLN A 31 -4.42 3.94 -13.00
CA GLN A 31 -2.98 4.17 -13.24
C GLN A 31 -2.64 5.66 -13.44
N SER A 32 -3.56 6.44 -14.02
CA SER A 32 -3.39 7.89 -14.18
C SER A 32 -3.45 8.62 -12.84
N GLU A 33 -4.38 8.24 -11.95
CA GLU A 33 -4.47 8.84 -10.62
C GLU A 33 -3.25 8.50 -9.76
N LEU A 34 -2.75 7.27 -9.84
CA LEU A 34 -1.49 6.92 -9.16
C LEU A 34 -0.31 7.72 -9.70
N ALA A 35 -0.23 7.92 -11.03
CA ALA A 35 0.81 8.74 -11.64
C ALA A 35 0.77 10.19 -11.11
N ILE A 36 -0.41 10.79 -11.01
CA ILE A 36 -0.60 12.14 -10.47
C ILE A 36 -0.14 12.20 -9.01
N ARG A 37 -0.51 11.22 -8.17
CA ARG A 37 -0.12 11.14 -6.75
C ARG A 37 1.38 10.97 -6.54
N LEU A 38 2.06 10.33 -7.49
CA LEU A 38 3.52 10.13 -7.50
C LEU A 38 4.25 11.21 -8.32
N HIS A 39 3.56 12.29 -8.70
CA HIS A 39 4.13 13.41 -9.47
C HIS A 39 4.79 13.00 -10.79
N LEU A 40 4.21 12.00 -11.47
CA LEU A 40 4.66 11.52 -12.77
C LEU A 40 3.84 12.14 -13.90
N GLU A 41 4.50 12.41 -15.04
CA GLU A 41 3.88 13.05 -16.20
C GLU A 41 2.74 12.24 -16.84
N GLY A 42 2.65 10.93 -16.58
CA GLY A 42 1.55 10.11 -17.08
C GLY A 42 1.57 8.65 -16.66
N LYS A 43 0.47 7.94 -16.99
CA LYS A 43 0.22 6.55 -16.58
C LYS A 43 1.23 5.52 -17.12
N THR A 44 2.00 5.87 -18.15
CA THR A 44 2.93 4.95 -18.83
C THR A 44 3.97 4.38 -17.86
N ALA A 45 4.51 5.21 -16.97
CA ALA A 45 5.46 4.75 -15.95
C ALA A 45 4.84 3.71 -15.02
N ILE A 46 3.63 3.97 -14.51
CA ILE A 46 2.87 3.04 -13.66
C ILE A 46 2.60 1.72 -14.39
N SER A 47 2.14 1.79 -15.64
CA SER A 47 1.92 0.59 -16.45
C SER A 47 3.20 -0.23 -16.61
N ASN A 48 4.35 0.42 -16.81
CA ASN A 48 5.63 -0.27 -16.94
C ASN A 48 6.07 -0.94 -15.62
N TYR A 49 5.87 -0.26 -14.49
CA TYR A 49 6.14 -0.84 -13.18
C TYR A 49 5.25 -2.06 -12.93
N GLU A 50 3.94 -1.93 -13.15
CA GLU A 50 2.96 -2.98 -12.88
C GLU A 50 3.11 -4.22 -13.76
N ASN A 51 3.64 -4.05 -14.97
CA ASN A 51 3.92 -5.15 -15.90
C ASN A 51 5.34 -5.69 -15.76
N ASN A 52 6.12 -5.23 -14.77
CA ASN A 52 7.52 -5.60 -14.57
C ASN A 52 8.42 -5.31 -15.79
N SER A 53 8.00 -4.43 -16.70
CA SER A 53 8.80 -4.07 -17.89
C SER A 53 9.89 -3.06 -17.56
N ARG A 54 9.76 -2.36 -16.43
CA ARG A 54 10.76 -1.45 -15.88
C ARG A 54 10.78 -1.56 -14.35
N GLY A 55 11.97 -1.64 -13.77
CA GLY A 55 12.16 -1.51 -12.32
C GLY A 55 11.87 -0.10 -11.81
N ILE A 56 11.58 0.00 -10.51
CA ILE A 56 11.42 1.29 -9.81
C ILE A 56 12.76 1.74 -9.22
N SER A 57 12.98 3.05 -9.13
CA SER A 57 14.12 3.62 -8.39
C SER A 57 13.86 3.55 -6.87
N ALA A 58 14.92 3.69 -6.07
CA ALA A 58 14.80 3.79 -4.62
C ALA A 58 13.92 4.98 -4.19
N GLU A 59 14.01 6.11 -4.91
CA GLU A 59 13.15 7.28 -4.66
C GLU A 59 11.67 6.96 -4.90
N MET A 60 11.35 6.32 -6.03
CA MET A 60 9.98 5.91 -6.35
C MET A 60 9.45 4.88 -5.34
N LEU A 61 10.31 3.96 -4.91
CA LEU A 61 9.99 2.99 -3.86
C LEU A 61 9.60 3.70 -2.54
N ASN A 62 10.37 4.71 -2.11
CA ASN A 62 10.06 5.49 -0.91
C ASN A 62 8.74 6.28 -1.04
N GLN A 63 8.45 6.82 -2.23
CA GLN A 63 7.18 7.50 -2.50
C GLN A 63 6.00 6.53 -2.41
N LEU A 64 6.13 5.33 -2.99
CA LEU A 64 5.12 4.27 -2.89
C LEU A 64 4.89 3.83 -1.43
N CYS A 65 5.98 3.63 -0.67
CA CYS A 65 5.91 3.27 0.76
C CYS A 65 5.14 4.33 1.56
N SER A 66 5.46 5.61 1.35
CA SER A 66 4.78 6.73 2.02
C SER A 66 3.32 6.85 1.62
N LEU A 67 3.01 6.68 0.33
CA LEU A 67 1.64 6.81 -0.20
C LEU A 67 0.71 5.71 0.30
N PHE A 68 1.21 4.47 0.38
CA PHE A 68 0.40 3.30 0.72
C PHE A 68 0.61 2.81 2.15
N HIS A 69 1.48 3.46 2.93
CA HIS A 69 1.81 3.07 4.30
C HIS A 69 2.31 1.63 4.43
N VAL A 70 3.17 1.22 3.50
CA VAL A 70 3.81 -0.11 3.48
C VAL A 70 5.33 0.00 3.56
N THR A 71 6.00 -1.11 3.85
CA THR A 71 7.45 -1.18 3.85
C THR A 71 8.02 -1.39 2.44
N ALA A 72 9.26 -0.97 2.24
CA ALA A 72 10.01 -1.27 1.02
C ALA A 72 10.14 -2.79 0.81
N ASP A 73 10.31 -3.53 1.90
CA ASP A 73 10.46 -4.98 1.89
C ASP A 73 9.19 -5.68 1.35
N TYR A 74 8.00 -5.23 1.76
CA TYR A 74 6.75 -5.72 1.19
C TYR A 74 6.71 -5.54 -0.33
N ILE A 75 7.06 -4.35 -0.82
CA ILE A 75 7.01 -4.07 -2.27
C ILE A 75 8.05 -4.94 -3.00
N VAL A 76 9.25 -5.10 -2.47
CA VAL A 76 10.38 -5.76 -3.15
C VAL A 76 10.34 -7.28 -3.03
N ASN A 77 10.12 -7.80 -1.82
CA ASN A 77 10.20 -9.23 -1.50
C ASN A 77 8.82 -9.88 -1.37
N GLY A 78 7.77 -9.09 -1.14
CA GLY A 78 6.43 -9.63 -0.90
C GLY A 78 6.26 -10.24 0.49
N GLU A 79 7.21 -10.01 1.40
CA GLU A 79 7.04 -10.31 2.81
C GLU A 79 5.93 -9.39 3.34
N ALA A 80 4.82 -9.99 3.73
CA ALA A 80 3.64 -9.27 4.14
C ALA A 80 3.99 -8.29 5.27
N SER A 81 3.62 -7.02 5.11
CA SER A 81 3.45 -6.11 6.24
C SER A 81 2.26 -6.50 7.14
N ASP A 82 1.62 -7.65 6.88
CA ASP A 82 0.55 -8.21 7.71
C ASP A 82 1.03 -8.58 9.13
N ASN A 83 2.35 -8.61 9.36
CA ASN A 83 2.95 -8.78 10.67
C ASN A 83 3.09 -7.46 11.46
N PHE A 84 2.04 -6.66 11.52
CA PHE A 84 1.87 -5.95 12.78
C PHE A 84 1.60 -7.00 13.86
N ASP A 85 2.18 -6.80 15.04
CA ASP A 85 1.81 -7.57 16.22
C ASP A 85 0.27 -7.71 16.27
N PRO A 86 -0.29 -8.90 16.55
CA PRO A 86 -1.74 -9.10 16.57
C PRO A 86 -2.50 -8.03 17.36
N VAL A 87 -1.91 -7.51 18.44
CA VAL A 87 -2.46 -6.42 19.26
C VAL A 87 -2.51 -5.10 18.48
N ILE A 88 -1.49 -4.80 17.67
CA ILE A 88 -1.45 -3.60 16.84
C ILE A 88 -2.48 -3.67 15.71
N ASN A 89 -2.65 -4.83 15.09
CA ASN A 89 -3.69 -5.04 14.08
C ASN A 89 -5.11 -4.84 14.66
N GLU A 90 -5.37 -5.43 15.83
CA GLU A 90 -6.64 -5.24 16.54
C GLU A 90 -6.87 -3.76 16.89
N ALA A 91 -5.83 -3.07 17.37
CA ALA A 91 -5.89 -1.64 17.67
C ALA A 91 -6.24 -0.81 16.41
N ILE A 92 -5.61 -1.10 15.27
CA ILE A 92 -5.91 -0.43 13.99
C ILE A 92 -7.37 -0.66 13.58
N GLU A 93 -7.88 -1.89 13.70
CA GLU A 93 -9.27 -2.21 13.35
C GLU A 93 -10.26 -1.45 14.25
N ILE A 94 -10.02 -1.42 15.56
CA ILE A 94 -10.84 -0.67 16.51
C ILE A 94 -10.85 0.83 16.15
N LEU A 95 -9.68 1.42 15.88
CA LEU A 95 -9.55 2.83 15.54
C LEU A 95 -10.27 3.19 14.24
N ASN A 96 -10.19 2.31 13.23
CA ASN A 96 -10.87 2.50 11.95
C ASN A 96 -12.41 2.46 12.09
N ASN A 97 -12.92 1.66 13.02
CA ASN A 97 -14.35 1.51 13.29
C ASN A 97 -14.96 2.64 14.14
N LEU A 98 -14.15 3.61 14.61
CA LEU A 98 -14.66 4.78 15.35
C LEU A 98 -15.47 5.71 14.44
N LYS A 99 -16.72 5.99 14.84
CA LYS A 99 -17.71 6.70 14.02
C LYS A 99 -17.52 8.21 13.92
N THR A 100 -16.77 8.83 14.83
CA THR A 100 -16.66 10.30 14.90
C THR A 100 -15.21 10.75 14.99
N ASP A 101 -14.91 11.90 14.39
CA ASP A 101 -13.59 12.51 14.48
C ASP A 101 -13.22 12.86 15.92
N LYS A 102 -14.21 13.21 16.74
CA LYS A 102 -14.00 13.45 18.17
C LYS A 102 -13.50 12.18 18.86
N ALA A 103 -14.11 11.02 18.60
CA ALA A 103 -13.68 9.75 19.16
C ALA A 103 -12.27 9.35 18.68
N LYS A 104 -11.98 9.53 17.39
CA LYS A 104 -10.63 9.28 16.83
C LYS A 104 -9.56 10.14 17.49
N LYS A 105 -9.84 11.44 17.68
CA LYS A 105 -8.92 12.37 18.37
C LYS A 105 -8.72 12.00 19.84
N SER A 106 -9.79 11.62 20.54
CA SER A 106 -9.68 11.16 21.94
C SER A 106 -8.84 9.88 22.05
N ALA A 107 -9.05 8.90 21.16
CA ALA A 107 -8.26 7.67 21.15
C ALA A 107 -6.77 7.94 20.88
N LEU A 108 -6.46 8.83 19.93
CA LEU A 108 -5.09 9.25 19.65
C LEU A 108 -4.42 9.90 20.87
N GLU A 109 -5.16 10.72 21.63
CA GLU A 109 -4.61 11.38 22.81
C GLU A 109 -4.26 10.38 23.93
N ILE A 110 -5.09 9.34 24.10
CA ILE A 110 -4.81 8.24 25.05
C ILE A 110 -3.55 7.49 24.64
N LEU A 111 -3.40 7.16 23.36
CA LEU A 111 -2.20 6.47 22.85
C LEU A 111 -0.93 7.28 23.08
N LYS A 112 -0.99 8.61 22.91
CA LYS A 112 0.14 9.50 23.23
C LYS A 112 0.49 9.48 24.72
N GLN A 113 -0.51 9.50 25.60
CA GLN A 113 -0.26 9.42 27.04
C GLN A 113 0.44 8.12 27.43
N ILE A 114 0.00 7.00 26.86
CA ILE A 114 0.65 5.68 27.08
C ILE A 114 2.11 5.73 26.63
N GLN A 115 2.38 6.25 25.43
CA GLN A 115 3.74 6.40 24.91
C GLN A 115 4.63 7.25 25.84
N MET A 116 4.10 8.31 26.44
CA MET A 116 4.84 9.16 27.39
C MET A 116 5.14 8.48 28.74
N LEU A 117 4.40 7.41 29.09
CA LEU A 117 4.63 6.65 30.34
C LEU A 117 5.73 5.59 30.18
N GLU A 118 6.02 5.17 28.94
CA GLU A 118 7.06 4.17 28.63
C GLU A 118 8.46 4.77 28.43
N SER A 119 8.53 6.09 28.20
CA SER A 119 9.76 6.88 28.08
C SER A 119 10.28 7.36 29.43
#